data_AF-A0A177L888-F1
#
_entry.id   AF-A0A177L888-F1
#
_cell.length_a   1.000
_cell.length_b   1.000
_cell.length_c   1.000
_cell.angle_alpha   90.00
_cell.angle_beta   90.00
_cell.angle_gamma   90.00
#
_symmetry.space_group_name_H-M   'P 1'
#
loop_
_entity.id
_entity.type
_entity.pdbx_description
1 polymer ?
#
loop_
_entity_poly.entity_id
_entity_poly.type
_entity_poly.pdbx_seq_one_letter_code
_entity_poly.pdbx_strand_id
1 'polypeptide(L)'
;MNGLLLTSKEEKMSIEIMYMAADNTITKRRIIVTSRADNYIKAYCFTRKQKWTFKLESILATVKPAKGKWRKLLSPIVLNRKKLMIQKRPAEASHP
;
A
#
# COMPACT_ATOMS: atom_id res chain seq x y z
N MET A 1 -4.58 16.73 -7.83
CA MET A 1 -4.64 15.55 -6.94
C MET A 1 -4.81 14.23 -7.73
N ASN A 2 -4.07 14.01 -8.84
CA ASN A 2 -4.33 12.85 -9.73
C ASN A 2 -3.19 11.82 -9.80
N GLY A 3 -1.94 12.24 -9.60
CA GLY A 3 -0.77 11.37 -9.78
C GLY A 3 -0.83 10.11 -8.91
N LEU A 4 -1.03 10.25 -7.59
CA LEU A 4 -1.01 9.10 -6.67
C LEU A 4 -2.09 8.05 -6.96
N LEU A 5 -3.28 8.47 -7.40
CA LEU A 5 -4.36 7.55 -7.78
C LEU A 5 -4.01 6.80 -9.06
N LEU A 6 -3.35 7.47 -10.01
CA LEU A 6 -2.89 6.86 -11.25
C LEU A 6 -1.76 5.87 -10.98
N THR A 7 -0.74 6.28 -10.23
CA THR A 7 0.36 5.38 -9.83
C THR A 7 -0.15 4.18 -9.04
N SER A 8 -1.14 4.36 -8.15
CA SER A 8 -1.79 3.24 -7.45
C SER A 8 -2.44 2.25 -8.41
N LYS A 9 -3.06 2.74 -9.49
CA LYS A 9 -3.69 1.90 -10.52
C LYS A 9 -2.66 1.15 -11.35
N GLU A 10 -1.61 1.83 -11.81
CA GLU A 10 -0.57 1.28 -12.69
C GLU A 10 0.33 0.29 -11.96
N GLU A 11 0.84 0.66 -10.79
CA GLU A 11 1.78 -0.16 -10.01
C GLU A 11 1.07 -1.14 -9.06
N LYS A 12 -0.27 -1.14 -9.02
CA LYS A 12 -1.09 -1.85 -8.02
C LYS A 12 -0.66 -1.55 -6.58
N MET A 13 -0.11 -0.36 -6.36
CA MET A 13 0.38 0.09 -5.06
C MET A 13 -0.80 0.47 -4.15
N SER A 14 -0.76 0.01 -2.90
CA SER A 14 -1.74 0.46 -1.90
C SER A 14 -1.48 1.90 -1.50
N ILE A 15 -2.52 2.72 -1.40
CA ILE A 15 -2.49 4.11 -0.94
C ILE A 15 -3.47 4.31 0.22
N GLU A 16 -3.28 5.39 0.97
CA GLU A 16 -4.22 5.82 2.00
C GLU A 16 -4.98 7.05 1.50
N ILE A 17 -6.29 7.05 1.69
CA ILE A 17 -7.17 8.16 1.38
C ILE A 17 -7.90 8.63 2.64
N MET A 18 -8.17 9.93 2.71
CA MET A 18 -9.10 10.51 3.65
C MET A 18 -10.41 10.76 2.90
N TYR A 19 -11.45 10.02 3.26
CA TYR A 19 -12.71 9.97 2.54
C TYR A 19 -13.85 10.49 3.41
N MET A 20 -14.60 11.46 2.88
CA MET A 20 -15.80 12.00 3.53
C MET A 20 -17.03 11.29 3.00
N ALA A 21 -17.79 10.64 3.89
CA ALA A 21 -19.09 10.07 3.54
C ALA A 21 -20.17 11.16 3.50
N ALA A 22 -21.36 10.80 2.99
CA ALA A 22 -22.47 11.73 2.82
C ALA A 22 -23.08 12.23 4.15
N ASP A 23 -22.84 11.50 5.23
CA ASP A 23 -23.13 11.87 6.62
C ASP A 23 -22.05 12.77 7.24
N ASN A 24 -21.15 13.32 6.41
CA ASN A 24 -19.96 14.08 6.79
C ASN A 24 -18.94 13.31 7.64
N THR A 25 -19.06 11.98 7.77
CA THR A 25 -18.09 11.17 8.50
C THR A 25 -16.80 11.05 7.69
N ILE A 26 -15.70 11.57 8.25
CA ILE A 26 -14.36 11.45 7.65
C ILE A 26 -13.73 10.14 8.10
N THR A 27 -13.33 9.31 7.13
CA THR A 27 -12.71 8.02 7.38
C THR A 27 -11.36 7.93 6.68
N LYS A 28 -10.36 7.39 7.38
CA LYS A 28 -9.10 6.99 6.76
C LYS A 28 -9.25 5.58 6.16
N ARG A 29 -9.00 5.43 4.87
CA ARG A 29 -9.13 4.14 4.17
C ARG A 29 -7.86 3.81 3.41
N ARG A 30 -7.42 2.56 3.53
CA ARG A 30 -6.37 2.00 2.68
C ARG A 30 -7.02 1.33 1.48
N ILE A 31 -6.56 1.65 0.27
CA ILE A 31 -7.13 1.16 -0.99
C ILE A 31 -6.05 0.80 -2.03
N ILE A 32 -6.38 -0.04 -3.00
CA ILE A 32 -5.68 -0.17 -4.28
C ILE A 32 -6.66 0.20 -5.39
N VAL A 33 -6.30 1.17 -6.21
CA VAL A 33 -7.13 1.58 -7.36
C VAL A 33 -7.12 0.49 -8.41
N THR A 34 -8.29 0.03 -8.84
CA THR A 34 -8.44 -0.96 -9.92
C THR A 34 -8.87 -0.30 -11.22
N SER A 35 -9.71 0.74 -11.15
CA SER A 35 -10.11 1.52 -12.31
C SER A 35 -10.38 2.98 -11.93
N ARG A 36 -10.23 3.87 -12.90
CA ARG A 36 -10.44 5.30 -12.76
C ARG A 36 -11.34 5.78 -13.89
N ALA A 37 -12.39 6.51 -13.53
CA ALA A 37 -13.23 7.29 -14.41
C ALA A 37 -13.10 8.78 -14.05
N ASP A 38 -13.86 9.64 -14.71
CA ASP A 38 -13.76 11.09 -14.53
C ASP A 38 -14.20 11.56 -13.15
N ASN A 39 -15.29 10.98 -12.62
CA ASN A 39 -15.92 11.41 -11.36
C ASN A 39 -15.74 10.41 -10.20
N TYR A 40 -15.28 9.19 -10.49
CA TYR A 40 -15.14 8.14 -9.49
C TYR A 40 -13.95 7.23 -9.78
N ILE A 41 -13.51 6.53 -8.73
CA ILE A 41 -12.53 5.45 -8.82
C ILE A 41 -13.15 4.16 -8.29
N LYS A 42 -12.84 3.04 -8.93
CA LYS A 42 -13.08 1.71 -8.38
C LYS A 42 -11.79 1.27 -7.70
N ALA A 43 -11.89 0.81 -6.46
CA ALA A 43 -10.74 0.39 -5.70
C ALA A 43 -11.08 -0.77 -4.77
N TYR A 44 -10.11 -1.64 -4.50
CA TYR A 44 -10.23 -2.61 -3.43
C TYR A 44 -9.95 -1.93 -2.09
N CYS A 45 -10.90 -1.98 -1.17
CA CYS A 45 -10.77 -1.39 0.16
C CYS A 45 -10.32 -2.45 1.17
N PHE A 46 -9.17 -2.25 1.79
CA PHE A 46 -8.61 -3.21 2.74
C PHE A 46 -9.41 -3.29 4.05
N THR A 47 -9.96 -2.16 4.50
CA THR A 47 -10.75 -2.10 5.74
C THR A 47 -12.01 -2.96 5.64
N ARG A 48 -12.65 -2.98 4.46
CA ARG A 48 -13.89 -3.74 4.22
C ARG A 48 -13.68 -5.05 3.46
N LYS A 49 -12.45 -5.34 3.04
CA LYS A 49 -12.07 -6.50 2.22
C LYS A 49 -12.93 -6.70 0.96
N GLN A 50 -13.36 -5.61 0.32
CA GLN A 50 -14.24 -5.65 -0.84
C GLN A 50 -13.93 -4.52 -1.84
N LYS A 51 -14.37 -4.68 -3.09
CA LYS A 51 -14.29 -3.65 -4.13
C LYS A 51 -15.36 -2.58 -3.87
N TRP A 52 -14.97 -1.32 -3.89
CA TRP A 52 -15.85 -0.19 -3.64
C TRP A 52 -15.62 0.92 -4.67
N THR A 53 -16.67 1.67 -5.00
CA THR A 53 -16.61 2.86 -5.86
C THR A 53 -16.56 4.13 -5.02
N PHE A 54 -15.46 4.87 -5.09
CA PHE A 54 -15.26 6.12 -4.36
C PHE A 54 -15.45 7.30 -5.31
N LYS A 55 -16.25 8.28 -4.88
CA LYS A 55 -16.36 9.55 -5.61
C LYS A 55 -15.08 10.36 -5.43
N LEU A 56 -14.58 10.96 -6.51
CA LEU A 56 -13.37 11.79 -6.47
C LEU A 56 -13.57 13.06 -5.64
N GLU A 57 -14.74 13.70 -5.75
CA GLU A 57 -15.13 14.88 -4.97
C GLU A 57 -15.09 14.65 -3.44
N SER A 58 -15.30 13.41 -3.01
CA SER A 58 -15.34 13.02 -1.60
C SER A 58 -13.98 12.60 -1.03
N ILE A 59 -12.92 12.59 -1.86
CA ILE A 59 -11.56 12.29 -1.43
C ILE A 59 -10.88 13.60 -1.05
N LEU A 60 -10.71 13.82 0.25
CA LEU A 60 -10.12 15.04 0.80
C LEU A 60 -8.59 15.05 0.68
N ALA A 61 -7.96 13.89 0.82
CA ALA A 61 -6.51 13.75 0.72
C ALA A 61 -6.12 12.35 0.24
N THR A 62 -4.97 12.26 -0.44
CA THR A 62 -4.33 11.00 -0.84
C THR A 62 -2.88 11.01 -0.41
N VAL A 63 -2.44 9.92 0.23
CA VAL A 63 -1.09 9.78 0.75
C VAL A 63 -0.52 8.41 0.39
N LYS A 64 0.79 8.38 0.09
CA LYS A 64 1.52 7.11 0.01
C LYS A 64 1.49 6.45 1.40
N PRO A 65 1.35 5.12 1.48
CA PRO A 65 1.35 4.45 2.75
C PRO A 65 2.71 4.70 3.39
N ALA A 66 2.73 5.07 4.67
CA ALA A 66 3.98 5.20 5.39
C ALA A 66 4.72 3.86 5.33
N LYS A 67 5.90 3.81 4.70
CA LYS A 67 6.83 2.70 4.91
C LYS A 67 7.07 2.69 6.41
N GLY A 68 6.66 1.62 7.09
CA GLY A 68 6.72 1.55 8.54
C GLY A 68 8.07 2.09 9.00
N LYS A 69 8.05 3.19 9.73
CA LYS A 69 9.17 3.49 10.62
C LYS A 69 9.20 2.25 11.49
N TRP A 70 10.22 1.41 11.33
CA TRP A 70 10.65 0.56 12.42
C TRP A 70 10.76 1.52 13.59
N ARG A 71 9.74 1.52 14.48
CA ARG A 71 9.83 2.26 15.73
C ARG A 71 11.15 1.80 16.31
N LYS A 72 12.04 2.76 16.59
CA LYS A 72 13.23 2.56 17.40
C LYS A 72 12.78 1.90 18.71
N LEU A 73 12.71 0.59 18.70
CA LEU A 73 12.52 -0.29 19.84
C LEU A 73 12.96 -1.71 19.44
N LEU A 74 14.07 -1.79 18.69
CA LEU A 74 14.99 -2.88 18.94
C LEU A 74 15.75 -2.44 20.18
N SER A 75 15.28 -2.89 21.36
CA SER A 75 16.23 -3.12 22.44
C SER A 75 17.34 -4.03 21.89
N PRO A 76 18.59 -3.91 22.36
CA PRO A 76 19.74 -4.68 21.84
C PRO A 76 19.56 -6.22 21.81
N ILE A 77 18.48 -6.74 22.40
CA ILE A 77 18.24 -8.15 22.65
C ILE A 77 17.82 -8.93 21.38
N VAL A 78 17.27 -8.30 20.34
CA VAL A 78 16.68 -9.03 19.18
C VAL A 78 17.54 -8.97 17.90
N LEU A 79 18.82 -8.55 17.97
CA LEU A 79 19.69 -8.51 16.78
C LEU A 79 20.52 -9.79 16.56
N ASN A 80 20.32 -10.87 17.32
CA ASN A 80 21.16 -12.07 17.18
C ASN A 80 20.50 -13.28 16.50
N ARG A 81 19.61 -13.07 15.51
CA ARG A 81 19.01 -14.21 14.79
C ARG A 81 18.87 -14.09 13.27
N LYS A 82 19.47 -13.07 12.66
CA LYS A 82 19.50 -12.90 11.18
C LYS A 82 20.91 -12.90 10.57
N LYS A 83 21.91 -13.48 11.26
CA LYS A 83 23.27 -13.68 10.72
C LYS A 83 23.60 -15.12 10.34
N LEU A 84 22.64 -16.05 10.35
CA LEU A 84 22.84 -17.39 9.81
C LEU A 84 21.90 -17.61 8.61
N MET A 85 22.47 -18.10 7.51
CA MET A 85 21.80 -18.60 6.30
C MET A 85 21.52 -17.60 5.17
N ILE A 86 22.51 -16.78 4.81
CA ILE A 86 22.80 -16.49 3.40
C ILE A 86 24.29 -16.76 3.18
N GLN A 87 24.65 -18.03 3.05
CA GLN A 87 25.88 -18.44 2.39
C GLN A 87 25.69 -19.90 1.94
N LYS A 88 25.42 -20.04 0.64
CA LYS A 88 25.81 -21.14 -0.27
C LYS A 88 24.73 -21.37 -1.33
N ARG A 89 24.87 -20.64 -2.43
CA ARG A 89 24.70 -21.17 -3.80
C ARG A 89 25.38 -20.20 -4.77
N PRO A 90 26.47 -20.65 -5.39
CA PRO A 90 26.57 -20.76 -6.85
C PRO A 90 26.89 -22.22 -7.21
N ALA A 91 26.80 -22.73 -8.42
CA ALA A 91 26.19 -22.37 -9.70
C ALA A 91 26.24 -23.69 -10.51
N GLU A 92 25.40 -23.80 -11.52
CA GLU A 92 25.34 -24.92 -12.45
C GLU A 92 26.70 -25.26 -13.11
N ALA A 93 26.90 -26.58 -13.31
CA ALA A 93 27.39 -27.25 -14.53
C ALA A 93 28.63 -26.74 -15.29
N SER A 94 29.65 -27.61 -15.35
CA SER A 94 30.27 -28.03 -16.63
C SER A 94 31.24 -29.20 -16.41
N HIS A 95 30.92 -30.37 -16.97
CA HIS A 95 31.86 -31.45 -17.29
C HIS A 95 32.92 -30.96 -18.31
N PRO A 96 34.08 -31.63 -18.45
CA PRO A 96 34.20 -33.01 -18.97
C PRO A 96 34.51 -34.06 -17.90
#